data_AF-A0A1N7G623-F1
#
_entry.id   AF-A0A1N7G623-F1
#
_cell.length_a   1.000
_cell.length_b   1.000
_cell.length_c   1.000
_cell.angle_alpha   90.00
_cell.angle_beta   90.00
_cell.angle_gamma   90.00
#
_symmetry.space_group_name_H-M   'P 1'
#
loop_
_entity.id
_entity.type
_entity.pdbx_description
1 polymer ?
#
loop_
_entity_poly.entity_id
_entity_poly.type
_entity_poly.pdbx_seq_one_letter_code
_entity_poly.pdbx_strand_id
1 'polypeptide(L)'
;MEQHFDEHVQAQFRAKLDNIQQERISAPTDVDEWAEQKLTEVRAEILRFQRSNSYRRFLVRYLSESYDDLQDPTTDREEPLCTCENNCLLMQGKLPPTVLDAPTISKGIEEYAHNHPGSPAGLFDADTAYREAIASVLSDLELIWMALKNGEIPTSERGDTEVEYVGA
;
A
#
# COMPACT_ATOMS: atom_id res chain seq x y z
N MET A 1 1.85 -2.05 19.99
CA MET A 1 2.91 -1.88 18.96
C MET A 1 2.31 -1.57 17.58
N GLU A 2 1.11 -2.05 17.24
CA GLU A 2 0.42 -1.65 16.00
C GLU A 2 -0.05 -0.20 16.01
N GLN A 3 -0.53 0.30 17.16
CA GLN A 3 -0.68 1.74 17.39
C GLN A 3 0.61 2.49 17.03
N HIS A 4 1.78 1.97 17.44
CA HIS A 4 3.05 2.62 17.13
C HIS A 4 3.48 2.49 15.66
N PHE A 5 3.11 1.42 14.96
CA PHE A 5 3.39 1.29 13.52
C PHE A 5 2.53 2.28 12.72
N ASP A 6 1.22 2.31 12.98
CA ASP A 6 0.31 3.26 12.34
C ASP A 6 0.67 4.71 12.72
N GLU A 7 1.03 4.99 13.99
CA GLU A 7 1.50 6.30 14.45
C GLU A 7 2.80 6.71 13.75
N HIS A 8 3.74 5.77 13.55
CA HIS A 8 5.00 6.07 12.88
C HIS A 8 4.78 6.42 11.41
N VAL A 9 3.99 5.62 10.69
CA VAL A 9 3.64 5.88 9.28
C VAL A 9 2.88 7.20 9.16
N GLN A 10 1.91 7.47 10.04
CA GLN A 10 1.20 8.75 10.07
C GLN A 10 2.14 9.93 10.35
N ALA A 11 3.10 9.77 11.26
CA ALA A 11 4.10 10.79 11.55
C ALA A 11 5.00 11.06 10.33
N GLN A 12 5.41 10.02 9.59
CA GLN A 12 6.18 10.14 8.36
C GLN A 12 5.39 10.89 7.28
N PHE A 13 4.13 10.53 7.05
CA PHE A 13 3.28 11.25 6.09
C PHE A 13 3.09 12.72 6.47
N ARG A 14 2.80 12.99 7.75
CA ARG A 14 2.68 14.38 8.23
C ARG A 14 3.96 15.17 8.00
N ALA A 15 5.11 14.62 8.39
CA ALA A 15 6.40 15.30 8.21
C ALA A 15 6.69 15.61 6.73
N LYS A 16 6.39 14.67 5.82
CA LYS A 16 6.57 14.90 4.37
C LYS A 16 5.62 15.95 3.82
N LEU A 17 4.35 15.91 4.22
CA LEU A 17 3.35 16.90 3.82
C LEU A 17 3.71 18.30 4.34
N ASP A 18 4.20 18.41 5.57
CA ASP A 18 4.65 19.68 6.15
C ASP A 18 5.84 20.26 5.36
N ASN A 19 6.81 19.43 4.98
CA ASN A 19 7.93 19.86 4.13
C ASN A 19 7.44 20.35 2.77
N ILE A 20 6.55 19.60 2.11
CA ILE A 20 5.96 19.98 0.84
C ILE A 20 5.27 21.34 0.95
N GLN A 21 4.43 21.54 1.97
CA GLN A 21 3.74 22.81 2.19
C GLN A 21 4.70 24.00 2.37
N GLN A 22 5.83 23.79 3.04
CA GLN A 22 6.84 24.83 3.22
C GLN A 22 7.54 25.21 1.90
N GLU A 23 7.95 24.22 1.10
CA GLU A 23 8.67 24.47 -0.16
C GLU A 23 7.77 25.11 -1.24
N ARG A 24 6.47 24.77 -1.25
CA ARG A 24 5.48 25.33 -2.21
C ARG A 24 5.41 26.86 -2.21
N ILE A 25 5.67 27.51 -1.08
CA ILE A 25 5.56 28.97 -0.94
C ILE A 25 6.52 29.71 -1.90
N SER A 26 7.66 29.09 -2.22
CA SER A 26 8.73 29.68 -3.04
C SER A 26 8.95 28.98 -4.38
N ALA A 27 8.16 27.97 -4.71
CA ALA A 27 8.35 27.17 -5.91
C ALA A 27 7.95 27.94 -7.19
N PRO A 28 8.62 27.66 -8.33
CA PRO A 28 8.13 28.08 -9.64
C PRO A 28 6.70 27.58 -9.90
N THR A 29 5.88 28.37 -10.60
CA THR A 29 4.45 28.08 -10.81
C THR A 29 4.20 26.74 -11.49
N ASP A 30 5.00 26.40 -12.50
CA ASP A 30 4.89 25.13 -13.23
C ASP A 30 5.21 23.91 -12.34
N VAL A 31 6.18 24.05 -11.44
CA VAL A 31 6.54 23.01 -10.46
C VAL A 31 5.45 22.87 -9.38
N ASP A 32 4.87 23.99 -8.92
CA ASP A 32 3.77 23.97 -7.95
C ASP A 32 2.49 23.31 -8.51
N GLU A 33 2.14 23.62 -9.76
CA GLU A 33 1.01 23.00 -10.45
C GLU A 33 1.21 21.49 -10.64
N TRP A 34 2.40 21.06 -11.06
CA TRP A 34 2.74 19.64 -11.16
C TRP A 34 2.68 18.94 -9.79
N ALA A 35 3.20 19.58 -8.75
CA ALA A 35 3.17 19.05 -7.38
C ALA A 35 1.74 18.90 -6.86
N GLU A 36 0.85 19.87 -7.12
CA GLU A 36 -0.56 19.80 -6.73
C GLU A 36 -1.29 18.63 -7.43
N GLN A 37 -1.01 18.42 -8.71
CA GLN A 37 -1.56 17.29 -9.45
C GLN A 37 -1.12 15.96 -8.83
N LYS A 38 0.18 15.78 -8.61
CA LYS A 38 0.74 14.57 -8.00
C LYS A 38 0.22 14.34 -6.58
N LEU A 39 0.10 15.39 -5.77
CA LEU A 39 -0.53 15.31 -4.45
C LEU A 39 -1.98 14.84 -4.53
N THR A 40 -2.72 15.30 -5.55
CA THR A 40 -4.11 14.88 -5.76
C THR A 40 -4.20 13.39 -6.11
N GLU A 41 -3.27 12.87 -6.92
CA GLU A 41 -3.18 11.46 -7.29
C GLU A 41 -3.01 10.57 -6.04
N VAL A 42 -2.10 10.93 -5.14
CA VAL A 42 -1.80 10.11 -3.93
C VAL A 42 -2.71 10.39 -2.73
N ARG A 43 -3.55 11.42 -2.79
CA ARG A 43 -4.38 11.88 -1.66
C ARG A 43 -5.29 10.78 -1.12
N ALA A 44 -5.90 10.00 -2.01
CA ALA A 44 -6.81 8.93 -1.62
C ALA A 44 -6.10 7.86 -0.79
N GLU A 45 -4.84 7.56 -1.10
CA GLU A 45 -4.03 6.54 -0.43
C GLU A 45 -3.53 7.03 0.93
N ILE A 46 -3.04 8.26 1.01
CA ILE A 46 -2.69 8.91 2.27
C ILE A 46 -3.88 8.85 3.25
N LEU A 47 -5.08 9.23 2.78
CA LEU A 47 -6.29 9.20 3.59
C LEU A 47 -6.70 7.78 4.01
N ARG A 48 -6.36 6.74 3.21
CA ARG A 48 -6.59 5.34 3.61
C ARG A 48 -5.68 4.94 4.76
N PHE A 49 -4.39 5.27 4.69
CA PHE A 49 -3.42 4.91 5.71
C PHE A 49 -3.57 5.71 7.02
N GLN A 50 -4.09 6.95 6.95
CA GLN A 50 -4.37 7.78 8.14
C GLN A 50 -5.60 7.34 8.94
N ARG A 51 -6.45 6.44 8.41
CA ARG A 51 -7.60 5.93 9.16
C ARG A 51 -7.14 5.00 10.28
N SER A 52 -7.90 4.98 11.37
CA SER A 52 -7.67 4.00 12.43
C SER A 52 -7.87 2.57 11.93
N ASN A 53 -6.97 1.68 12.34
CA ASN A 53 -6.96 0.27 11.91
C ASN A 53 -6.83 0.11 10.38
N SER A 54 -6.07 0.99 9.73
CA SER A 54 -5.83 0.96 8.28
C SER A 54 -5.22 -0.37 7.85
N TYR A 55 -4.27 -0.90 8.61
CA TYR A 55 -3.65 -2.20 8.35
C TYR A 55 -4.66 -3.35 8.43
N ARG A 56 -5.44 -3.44 9.50
CA ARG A 56 -6.51 -4.45 9.64
C ARG A 56 -7.52 -4.40 8.49
N ARG A 57 -7.93 -3.19 8.09
CA ARG A 57 -8.86 -3.00 6.96
C ARG A 57 -8.22 -3.44 5.65
N PHE A 58 -6.93 -3.14 5.47
CA PHE A 58 -6.17 -3.59 4.31
C PHE A 58 -6.13 -5.13 4.24
N LEU A 59 -5.78 -5.81 5.34
CA LEU A 59 -5.74 -7.28 5.38
C LEU A 59 -7.09 -7.91 5.01
N VAL A 60 -8.18 -7.44 5.61
CA VAL A 60 -9.52 -7.98 5.32
C VAL A 60 -9.87 -7.80 3.84
N ARG A 61 -9.58 -6.61 3.28
CA ARG A 61 -9.83 -6.34 1.87
C ARG A 61 -8.95 -7.22 0.97
N TYR A 62 -7.64 -7.25 1.24
CA TYR A 62 -6.67 -8.00 0.44
C TYR A 62 -7.00 -9.50 0.40
N LEU A 63 -7.33 -10.10 1.54
CA LEU A 63 -7.71 -11.51 1.60
C LEU A 63 -9.02 -11.80 0.85
N SER A 64 -10.00 -10.89 0.93
CA SER A 64 -11.27 -11.02 0.20
C SER A 64 -11.04 -10.92 -1.31
N GLU A 65 -10.34 -9.88 -1.76
CA GLU A 65 -10.01 -9.66 -3.18
C GLU A 65 -9.21 -10.84 -3.73
N SER A 66 -8.18 -11.29 -2.99
CA SER A 66 -7.37 -12.43 -3.40
C SER A 66 -8.15 -13.75 -3.45
N TYR A 67 -9.18 -13.90 -2.61
CA TYR A 67 -10.07 -15.06 -2.68
C TYR A 67 -10.99 -14.97 -3.90
N ASP A 68 -11.54 -13.80 -4.18
CA ASP A 68 -12.37 -13.57 -5.36
C ASP A 68 -11.56 -13.83 -6.65
N ASP A 69 -10.30 -13.38 -6.71
CA ASP A 69 -9.37 -13.65 -7.80
C ASP A 69 -9.16 -15.17 -7.99
N LEU A 70 -8.93 -15.92 -6.91
CA LEU A 70 -8.81 -17.40 -6.96
C LEU A 70 -10.06 -18.10 -7.49
N GLN A 71 -11.24 -17.48 -7.39
CA GLN A 71 -12.48 -18.02 -7.93
C GLN A 71 -12.75 -17.57 -9.37
N ASP A 72 -12.06 -16.53 -9.85
CA ASP A 72 -12.25 -15.96 -11.18
C ASP A 72 -11.24 -16.58 -12.17
N PRO A 73 -11.72 -17.37 -13.17
CA PRO A 73 -10.85 -18.01 -14.15
C PRO A 73 -10.17 -17.03 -15.12
N THR A 74 -10.47 -15.73 -15.04
CA THR A 74 -9.85 -14.69 -15.85
C THR A 74 -8.66 -14.02 -15.19
N THR A 75 -8.37 -14.34 -13.92
CA THR A 75 -7.21 -13.79 -13.20
C THR A 75 -6.05 -14.79 -13.19
N ASP A 76 -4.82 -14.26 -13.11
CA ASP A 76 -3.58 -15.06 -13.10
C ASP A 76 -3.18 -15.54 -11.68
N ARG A 77 -4.09 -15.50 -10.70
CA ARG A 77 -3.74 -15.92 -9.34
C ARG A 77 -3.70 -17.44 -9.25
N GLU A 78 -2.49 -18.00 -9.26
CA GLU A 78 -2.28 -19.45 -9.17
C GLU A 78 -2.10 -19.97 -7.73
N GLU A 79 -1.59 -19.13 -6.82
CA GLU A 79 -1.22 -19.59 -5.47
C GLU A 79 -2.35 -19.43 -4.44
N PRO A 80 -2.65 -20.50 -3.66
CA PRO A 80 -3.70 -20.45 -2.66
C PRO A 80 -3.30 -19.57 -1.47
N LEU A 81 -4.29 -18.91 -0.86
CA LEU A 81 -4.09 -18.09 0.34
C LEU A 81 -3.55 -18.87 1.55
N CYS A 82 -3.77 -20.19 1.57
CA CYS A 82 -3.22 -21.08 2.58
C CYS A 82 -3.11 -22.52 2.05
N THR A 83 -2.17 -23.30 2.58
CA THR A 83 -1.94 -24.70 2.19
C THR A 83 -2.66 -25.74 3.06
N CYS A 84 -3.64 -25.33 3.86
CA CYS A 84 -4.43 -26.27 4.65
C CYS A 84 -5.27 -27.22 3.80
N GLU A 85 -5.52 -28.43 4.33
CA GLU A 85 -6.32 -29.44 3.63
C GLU A 85 -7.82 -29.19 3.72
N ASN A 86 -8.36 -28.71 4.85
CA ASN A 86 -9.80 -28.46 5.03
C ASN A 86 -10.12 -27.36 6.05
N ASN A 87 -11.23 -26.63 5.81
CA ASN A 87 -11.88 -25.67 6.73
C ASN A 87 -11.00 -24.51 7.25
N CYS A 88 -10.08 -24.00 6.44
CA CYS A 88 -9.30 -22.82 6.79
C CYS A 88 -10.03 -21.51 6.41
N LEU A 89 -10.06 -20.54 7.33
CA LEU A 89 -10.67 -19.23 7.10
C LEU A 89 -9.92 -18.42 6.03
N LEU A 90 -8.60 -18.55 5.94
CA LEU A 90 -7.81 -17.87 4.91
C LEU A 90 -8.15 -18.38 3.51
N MET A 91 -8.41 -19.68 3.35
CA MET A 91 -8.90 -20.24 2.08
C MET A 91 -10.30 -19.74 1.69
N GLN A 92 -10.98 -19.01 2.58
CA GLN A 92 -12.27 -18.36 2.33
C GLN A 92 -12.15 -16.83 2.26
N GLY A 93 -10.93 -16.30 2.14
CA GLY A 93 -10.68 -14.85 2.13
C GLY A 93 -10.95 -14.14 3.45
N LYS A 94 -11.00 -14.86 4.58
CA LYS A 94 -11.37 -14.31 5.89
C LYS A 94 -10.18 -14.23 6.83
N LEU A 95 -10.10 -13.12 7.56
CA LEU A 95 -9.11 -12.93 8.61
C LEU A 95 -9.48 -13.77 9.86
N PRO A 96 -8.58 -14.64 10.38
CA PRO A 96 -8.87 -15.48 11.53
C PRO A 96 -9.06 -14.69 12.84
N PRO A 97 -9.91 -15.16 13.78
CA PRO A 97 -10.09 -14.53 15.10
C PRO A 97 -8.79 -14.35 15.87
N THR A 98 -7.88 -15.33 15.81
CA THR A 98 -6.55 -15.24 16.44
C THR A 98 -5.77 -14.01 15.97
N VAL A 99 -5.91 -13.62 14.70
CA VAL A 99 -5.28 -12.40 14.19
C VAL A 99 -6.08 -11.17 14.62
N LEU A 100 -7.40 -11.23 14.55
CA LEU A 100 -8.30 -10.13 14.90
C LEU A 100 -8.20 -9.70 16.37
N ASP A 101 -8.10 -10.67 17.28
CA ASP A 101 -8.19 -10.46 18.73
C ASP A 101 -6.81 -10.25 19.38
N ALA A 102 -5.73 -10.41 18.61
CA ALA A 102 -4.38 -10.20 19.09
C ALA A 102 -4.14 -8.74 19.51
N PRO A 103 -3.24 -8.48 20.48
CA PRO A 103 -2.86 -7.11 20.87
C PRO A 103 -2.32 -6.26 19.72
N THR A 104 -1.76 -6.91 18.71
CA THR A 104 -1.35 -6.33 17.43
C THR A 104 -1.56 -7.36 16.33
N ILE A 105 -1.97 -6.91 15.14
CA ILE A 105 -2.16 -7.75 13.96
C ILE A 105 -0.88 -8.51 13.62
N SER A 106 0.29 -7.87 13.62
CA SER A 106 1.56 -8.57 13.34
C SER A 106 1.81 -9.73 14.31
N LYS A 107 1.52 -9.53 15.60
CA LYS A 107 1.65 -10.59 16.61
C LYS A 107 0.60 -11.68 16.38
N GLY A 108 -0.61 -11.30 16.01
CA GLY A 108 -1.66 -12.24 15.63
C GLY A 108 -1.31 -13.08 14.41
N ILE A 109 -0.66 -12.49 13.40
CA ILE A 109 -0.14 -13.20 12.22
C ILE A 109 0.95 -14.17 12.63
N GLU A 110 1.93 -13.73 13.43
CA GLU A 110 3.01 -14.60 13.93
C GLU A 110 2.47 -15.77 14.76
N GLU A 111 1.57 -15.50 15.71
CA GLU A 111 0.94 -16.53 16.54
C GLU A 111 0.07 -17.48 15.73
N TYR A 112 -0.67 -16.96 14.75
CA TYR A 112 -1.45 -17.79 13.83
C TYR A 112 -0.52 -18.68 13.02
N ALA A 113 0.50 -18.12 12.35
CA ALA A 113 1.44 -18.87 11.53
C ALA A 113 2.20 -19.94 12.33
N HIS A 114 2.51 -19.68 13.60
CA HIS A 114 3.18 -20.65 14.46
C HIS A 114 2.30 -21.85 14.83
N ASN A 115 1.01 -21.63 15.06
CA ASN A 115 0.09 -22.65 15.55
C ASN A 115 -0.81 -23.26 14.45
N HIS A 116 -0.74 -22.74 13.23
CA HIS A 116 -1.58 -23.16 12.11
C HIS A 116 -0.92 -24.31 11.33
N PRO A 117 -1.65 -25.40 11.01
CA PRO A 117 -1.07 -26.58 10.35
C PRO A 117 -0.66 -26.35 8.90
N GLY A 118 -1.18 -25.31 8.23
CA GLY A 118 -0.80 -24.92 6.88
C GLY A 118 0.08 -23.67 6.86
N SER A 119 0.64 -23.36 5.68
CA SER A 119 1.33 -22.10 5.44
C SER A 119 0.31 -20.99 5.15
N PRO A 120 0.21 -19.94 5.96
CA PRO A 120 -0.74 -18.85 5.74
C PRO A 120 -0.18 -17.79 4.78
N ALA A 121 0.21 -18.19 3.55
CA ALA A 121 0.86 -17.34 2.56
C ALA A 121 0.14 -16.00 2.33
N GLY A 122 -1.19 -16.03 2.24
CA GLY A 122 -2.02 -14.84 2.03
C GLY A 122 -1.87 -13.77 3.11
N LEU A 123 -1.52 -14.12 4.35
CA LEU A 123 -1.24 -13.12 5.40
C LEU A 123 0.11 -12.44 5.20
N PHE A 124 1.13 -13.18 4.73
CA PHE A 124 2.45 -12.63 4.44
C PHE A 124 2.45 -11.78 3.17
N ASP A 125 1.73 -12.22 2.15
CA ASP A 125 1.51 -11.44 0.93
C ASP A 125 0.83 -10.12 1.26
N ALA A 126 -0.21 -10.16 2.10
CA ALA A 126 -0.93 -8.96 2.51
C ALA A 126 -0.05 -8.01 3.35
N ASP A 127 0.81 -8.53 4.23
CA ASP A 127 1.78 -7.70 4.97
C ASP A 127 2.77 -7.03 4.01
N THR A 128 3.32 -7.80 3.07
CA THR A 128 4.25 -7.29 2.04
C THR A 128 3.58 -6.21 1.20
N ALA A 129 2.41 -6.48 0.64
CA ALA A 129 1.66 -5.54 -0.19
C ALA A 129 1.29 -4.26 0.57
N TYR A 130 0.98 -4.35 1.87
CA TYR A 130 0.70 -3.17 2.68
C TYR A 130 1.93 -2.28 2.85
N ARG A 131 3.10 -2.89 3.13
CA ARG A 131 4.37 -2.17 3.27
C ARG A 131 4.80 -1.53 1.95
N GLU A 132 4.65 -2.24 0.84
CA GLU A 132 4.95 -1.74 -0.50
C GLU A 132 4.05 -0.56 -0.86
N ALA A 133 2.75 -0.63 -0.54
CA ALA A 133 1.83 0.48 -0.78
C ALA A 133 2.19 1.73 0.05
N ILE A 134 2.60 1.57 1.31
CA ILE A 134 3.12 2.69 2.12
C ILE A 134 4.41 3.26 1.52
N ALA A 135 5.34 2.39 1.13
CA ALA A 135 6.60 2.80 0.54
C ALA A 135 6.40 3.55 -0.78
N SER A 136 5.45 3.14 -1.61
CA SER A 136 5.07 3.83 -2.84
C SER A 136 4.63 5.27 -2.55
N VAL A 137 3.67 5.46 -1.63
CA VAL A 137 3.19 6.81 -1.26
C VAL A 137 4.31 7.67 -0.68
N LEU A 138 5.19 7.10 0.16
CA LEU A 138 6.35 7.83 0.68
C LEU A 138 7.33 8.23 -0.42
N SER A 139 7.54 7.37 -1.42
CA SER A 139 8.37 7.66 -2.59
C SER A 139 7.77 8.80 -3.42
N ASP A 140 6.46 8.78 -3.65
CA ASP A 140 5.78 9.85 -4.39
C ASP A 140 5.86 11.19 -3.64
N LEU A 141 5.66 11.19 -2.32
CA LEU A 141 5.83 12.38 -1.49
C LEU A 141 7.27 12.89 -1.50
N GLU A 142 8.26 11.99 -1.51
CA GLU A 142 9.67 12.38 -1.65
C GLU A 142 9.96 13.01 -3.00
N LEU A 143 9.44 12.42 -4.08
CA LEU A 143 9.58 12.94 -5.44
C LEU A 143 8.99 14.36 -5.54
N ILE A 144 7.79 14.56 -4.99
CA ILE A 144 7.13 15.87 -4.95
C ILE A 144 7.97 16.89 -4.18
N TRP A 145 8.44 16.52 -2.98
CA TRP A 145 9.27 17.40 -2.16
C TRP A 145 10.57 17.78 -2.87
N MET A 146 11.25 16.82 -3.50
CA MET A 146 12.49 17.06 -4.24
C MET A 146 12.29 17.96 -5.45
N ALA A 147 11.20 17.80 -6.20
CA ALA A 147 10.87 18.67 -7.32
C ALA A 147 10.66 20.12 -6.87
N LEU A 148 9.87 20.32 -5.82
CA LEU A 148 9.62 21.65 -5.23
C LEU A 148 10.89 22.30 -4.72
N LYS A 149 11.70 21.55 -3.99
CA LYS A 149 12.97 22.02 -3.42
C LYS A 149 13.99 22.42 -4.49
N ASN A 150 14.04 21.69 -5.60
CA ASN A 150 14.97 21.96 -6.69
C ASN A 150 14.42 22.99 -7.70
N GLY A 151 13.11 23.22 -7.70
CA GLY A 151 12.45 24.02 -8.73
C GLY A 151 12.46 23.36 -10.10
N GLU A 152 12.50 22.03 -10.17
CA GLU A 152 12.60 21.25 -11.41
C GLU A 152 11.66 20.04 -11.40
N ILE A 153 10.90 19.85 -12.48
CA ILE A 153 10.05 18.67 -12.66
C ILE A 153 10.92 17.47 -13.07
N PRO A 154 10.81 16.31 -12.38
CA PRO A 154 11.55 15.10 -12.72
C PRO A 154 11.27 14.64 -14.16
N THR A 155 12.33 14.40 -14.94
CA THR A 155 12.23 14.02 -16.36
C THR A 155 11.75 12.57 -16.59
N SER A 156 11.76 11.72 -15.56
CA SER A 156 11.39 10.31 -15.65
C SER A 156 9.88 10.04 -15.81
N GLU A 157 9.03 11.07 -15.72
CA GLU A 157 7.58 10.92 -15.90
C GLU A 157 7.05 11.48 -17.24
N ARG A 158 7.90 12.01 -18.14
CA ARG A 158 7.52 12.33 -19.53
C ARG A 158 7.48 11.07 -20.41
N GLY A 159 6.79 10.04 -19.94
CA GLY A 159 6.66 8.75 -20.59
C GLY A 159 5.50 8.66 -21.58
N ASP A 160 5.24 9.69 -22.38
CA ASP A 160 4.46 9.51 -23.63
C ASP A 160 5.41 8.92 -24.68
N THR A 161 5.63 7.60 -24.60
CA THR A 161 6.21 6.89 -25.74
C THR A 161 5.09 6.63 -26.74
N GLU A 162 4.87 7.61 -27.61
CA GLU A 162 4.11 7.43 -28.84
C GLU A 162 4.87 6.35 -29.67
N VAL A 163 4.37 5.11 -29.61
CA VAL A 163 4.89 4.03 -30.46
C VAL A 163 4.42 4.34 -31.87
N GLU A 164 5.26 5.03 -32.65
CA GLU A 164 5.13 5.07 -34.11
C GLU A 164 5.27 3.64 -34.64
N TYR A 165 4.12 3.02 -34.90
CA TYR A 165 4.03 1.76 -35.61
C TYR A 165 4.35 2.03 -37.10
N VAL A 166 5.63 1.98 -37.46
CA VAL A 166 6.03 1.96 -38.87
C VAL A 166 5.84 0.53 -39.36
N GLY A 167 4.69 0.29 -40.00
CA GLY A 167 4.40 -0.94 -40.71
C GLY A 167 5.40 -1.17 -41.85
N ALA A 168 5.88 -2.42 -41.96
CA ALA A 168 6.56 -2.96 -43.12
C ALA A 168 5.96 -4.34 -43.43
#